data_AF-A0ABD7JTZ2-F1
#
_entry.id   AF-A0ABD7JTZ2-F1
#
_cell.length_a   1.000
_cell.length_b   1.000
_cell.length_c   1.000
_cell.angle_alpha   90.00
_cell.angle_beta   90.00
_cell.angle_gamma   90.00
#
_symmetry.space_group_name_H-M   'P 1'
#
loop_
_entity.id
_entity.type
_entity.pdbx_description
1 polymer ?
#
loop_
_entity_poly.entity_id
_entity_poly.type
_entity_poly.pdbx_seq_one_letter_code
_entity_poly.pdbx_strand_id
1 'polypeptide(L)'
;MSLNPTIMDEAKTEVLSCLDNASRSIHEFQDAPAFMTWWEQYDSGDLGLTHDQKIDLYCQLRVEVYTFQGCLDEYRRLLAGKSGMALQIGDSQYAYLCAGGELIGLTVHRNSTIDVAEPYDFDSSAFNTCIGGWMDEDFRQTRKWIAEPQFVSVSTQF
;
A
#
# COMPACT_ATOMS: atom_id res chain seq x y z
N MET A 1 27.08 -1.49 -10.72
CA MET A 1 27.34 -0.91 -9.38
C MET A 1 25.98 -0.74 -8.71
N SER A 2 25.83 -1.20 -7.46
CA SER A 2 24.56 -1.01 -6.73
C SER A 2 24.42 0.47 -6.36
N LEU A 3 23.26 1.05 -6.62
CA LEU A 3 22.94 2.45 -6.33
C LEU A 3 22.95 2.68 -4.81
N ASN A 4 23.23 3.92 -4.40
CA ASN A 4 22.98 4.34 -3.03
C ASN A 4 21.48 4.14 -2.71
N PRO A 5 21.11 3.38 -1.66
CA PRO A 5 19.71 3.12 -1.30
C PRO A 5 18.87 4.40 -1.14
N THR A 6 19.48 5.49 -0.69
CA THR A 6 18.79 6.79 -0.54
C THR A 6 18.37 7.36 -1.90
N ILE A 7 19.24 7.28 -2.91
CA ILE A 7 18.93 7.80 -4.26
C ILE A 7 17.82 6.97 -4.92
N MET A 8 17.82 5.64 -4.71
CA MET A 8 16.76 4.78 -5.21
C MET A 8 15.41 5.08 -4.55
N ASP A 9 15.41 5.37 -3.24
CA ASP A 9 14.19 5.69 -2.50
C ASP A 9 13.61 7.06 -2.90
N GLU A 10 14.47 8.06 -3.09
CA GLU A 10 14.08 9.37 -3.65
C GLU A 10 13.47 9.22 -5.05
N ALA A 11 14.10 8.41 -5.89
CA ALA A 11 13.59 8.17 -7.23
C ALA A 11 12.24 7.46 -7.26
N LYS A 12 12.00 6.52 -6.35
CA LYS A 12 10.67 5.90 -6.18
C LYS A 12 9.61 6.93 -5.82
N THR A 13 9.91 7.83 -4.89
CA THR A 13 8.98 8.89 -4.48
C THR A 13 8.66 9.82 -5.66
N GLU A 14 9.67 10.27 -6.40
CA GLU A 14 9.47 11.14 -7.56
C GLU A 14 8.61 10.46 -8.64
N VAL A 15 8.96 9.23 -9.00
CA VAL A 15 8.21 8.45 -10.01
C VAL A 15 6.75 8.26 -9.60
N LEU A 16 6.49 7.91 -8.33
CA LEU A 16 5.13 7.73 -7.85
C LEU A 16 4.36 9.06 -7.82
N SER A 17 5.03 10.18 -7.54
CA SER A 17 4.41 11.51 -7.66
C SER A 17 4.06 11.84 -9.11
N CYS A 18 4.94 11.56 -10.08
CA CYS A 18 4.64 11.72 -11.50
C CYS A 18 3.46 10.84 -11.96
N LEU A 19 3.41 9.60 -11.49
CA LEU A 19 2.32 8.66 -11.76
C LEU A 19 0.98 9.15 -11.18
N ASP A 20 1.00 9.62 -9.93
CA ASP A 20 -0.18 10.17 -9.25
C ASP A 20 -0.72 11.41 -9.95
N ASN A 21 0.15 12.36 -10.31
CA ASN A 21 -0.19 13.54 -11.09
C ASN A 21 -0.77 13.21 -12.47
N ALA A 22 -0.36 12.08 -13.06
CA ALA A 22 -0.89 11.57 -14.31
C ALA A 22 -2.12 10.66 -14.13
N SER A 23 -2.57 10.44 -12.89
CA SER A 23 -3.65 9.51 -12.53
C SER A 23 -3.45 8.12 -13.12
N ARG A 24 -2.22 7.60 -13.02
CA ARG A 24 -1.80 6.31 -13.59
C ARG A 24 -1.09 5.48 -12.52
N SER A 25 -1.36 4.18 -12.50
CA SER A 25 -0.67 3.24 -11.59
C SER A 25 0.49 2.52 -12.26
N ILE A 26 1.50 2.14 -11.46
CA ILE A 26 2.62 1.31 -11.89
C ILE A 26 2.16 -0.05 -12.47
N HIS A 27 0.99 -0.53 -12.05
CA HIS A 27 0.44 -1.82 -12.50
C HIS A 27 -0.28 -1.75 -13.85
N GLU A 28 -0.52 -0.55 -14.39
CA GLU A 28 -1.10 -0.38 -15.73
C GLU A 28 -0.09 -0.67 -16.85
N PHE A 29 1.21 -0.63 -16.54
CA PHE A 29 2.26 -0.96 -17.50
C PHE A 29 2.39 -2.46 -17.65
N GLN A 30 2.41 -2.92 -18.91
CA GLN A 30 2.55 -4.34 -19.23
C GLN A 30 3.96 -4.84 -18.91
N ASP A 31 4.98 -4.02 -19.17
CA ASP A 31 6.39 -4.36 -19.01
C ASP A 31 7.26 -3.12 -18.75
N ALA A 32 8.55 -3.35 -18.48
CA ALA A 32 9.50 -2.26 -18.22
C ALA A 32 9.68 -1.33 -19.44
N PRO A 33 9.78 -1.81 -20.70
CA PRO A 33 9.84 -0.92 -21.88
C PRO A 33 8.66 0.06 -22.01
N ALA A 34 7.42 -0.40 -21.75
CA ALA A 34 6.25 0.47 -21.77
C ALA A 34 6.32 1.54 -20.68
N PHE A 35 6.75 1.17 -19.47
CA PHE A 35 6.97 2.12 -18.39
C PHE A 35 8.11 3.11 -18.70
N MET A 36 9.23 2.66 -19.28
CA MET A 36 10.33 3.54 -19.70
C MET A 36 9.89 4.56 -20.74
N THR A 37 9.14 4.12 -21.75
CA THR A 37 8.61 5.00 -22.81
C THR A 37 7.71 6.08 -22.24
N TRP A 38 6.88 5.73 -21.25
CA TRP A 38 6.07 6.70 -20.53
C TRP A 38 6.96 7.63 -19.69
N TRP A 39 7.88 7.08 -18.90
CA TRP A 39 8.72 7.89 -18.05
C TRP A 39 9.50 8.93 -18.86
N GLU A 40 10.15 8.55 -19.98
CA GLU A 40 10.87 9.49 -20.85
C GLU A 40 10.00 10.64 -21.41
N GLN A 41 8.69 10.46 -21.53
CA GLN A 41 7.76 11.48 -22.01
C GLN A 41 7.26 12.43 -20.92
N TYR A 42 7.20 11.94 -19.67
CA TYR A 42 6.55 12.63 -18.54
C TYR A 42 7.48 12.89 -17.36
N ASP A 43 8.77 12.51 -17.45
CA ASP A 43 9.77 12.74 -16.42
C ASP A 43 9.89 14.23 -16.10
N SER A 44 9.93 14.56 -14.82
CA SER A 44 10.13 15.92 -14.32
C SER A 44 11.61 16.33 -14.33
N GLY A 45 12.55 15.39 -14.50
CA GLY A 45 13.98 15.68 -14.60
C GLY A 45 14.88 14.44 -14.60
N ASP A 46 16.15 14.63 -14.97
CA ASP A 46 17.14 13.53 -14.94
C ASP A 46 17.52 13.20 -13.50
N LEU A 47 17.03 12.06 -12.99
CA LEU A 47 17.41 11.50 -11.69
C LEU A 47 18.82 10.87 -11.67
N GLY A 48 19.58 10.96 -12.77
CA GLY A 48 20.92 10.40 -12.87
C GLY A 48 20.95 8.87 -12.87
N LEU A 49 19.81 8.23 -13.14
CA LEU A 49 19.68 6.78 -13.17
C LEU A 49 20.06 6.24 -14.56
N THR A 50 20.90 5.20 -14.57
CA THR A 50 21.14 4.41 -15.78
C THR A 50 19.89 3.64 -16.20
N HIS A 51 19.86 3.20 -17.45
CA HIS A 51 18.73 2.42 -17.99
C HIS A 51 18.40 1.18 -17.13
N ASP A 52 19.42 0.39 -16.76
CA ASP A 52 19.23 -0.80 -15.93
C ASP A 52 18.65 -0.45 -14.55
N GLN A 53 19.05 0.69 -13.98
CA GLN A 53 18.55 1.14 -12.68
C GLN A 53 17.09 1.62 -12.75
N LYS A 54 16.67 2.19 -13.89
CA LYS A 54 15.26 2.54 -14.12
C LYS A 54 14.39 1.28 -14.25
N ILE A 55 14.91 0.23 -14.89
CA ILE A 55 14.24 -1.09 -14.94
C ILE A 55 14.15 -1.70 -13.54
N ASP A 56 15.24 -1.68 -12.77
CA ASP A 56 15.23 -2.18 -11.39
C ASP A 56 14.23 -1.42 -10.52
N LEU A 57 14.14 -0.10 -10.67
CA LEU A 57 13.17 0.74 -9.98
C LEU A 57 11.73 0.33 -10.31
N TYR A 58 11.42 0.16 -11.60
CA TYR A 58 10.11 -0.33 -12.05
C TYR A 58 9.74 -1.67 -11.41
N CYS A 59 10.66 -2.64 -11.49
CA CYS A 59 10.46 -3.96 -10.92
C CYS A 59 10.24 -3.90 -9.40
N GLN A 60 10.98 -3.05 -8.69
CA GLN A 60 10.77 -2.84 -7.26
C GLN A 60 9.39 -2.21 -7.00
N LEU A 61 9.03 -1.11 -7.67
CA LEU A 61 7.74 -0.46 -7.46
C LEU A 61 6.56 -1.40 -7.72
N ARG A 62 6.63 -2.26 -8.74
CA ARG A 62 5.57 -3.26 -8.99
C ARG A 62 5.39 -4.29 -7.87
N VAL A 63 6.43 -4.56 -7.09
CA VAL A 63 6.33 -5.45 -5.93
C VAL A 63 5.90 -4.69 -4.69
N GLU A 64 6.32 -3.43 -4.58
CA GLU A 64 6.20 -2.64 -3.36
C GLU A 64 4.90 -1.84 -3.27
N VAL A 65 4.33 -1.43 -4.40
CA VAL A 65 3.10 -0.65 -4.45
C VAL A 65 1.92 -1.60 -4.56
N TYR A 66 1.04 -1.61 -3.57
CA TYR A 66 -0.19 -2.40 -3.64
C TYR A 66 -1.26 -1.68 -4.47
N THR A 67 -2.07 -2.45 -5.18
CA THR A 67 -3.39 -1.98 -5.64
C THR A 67 -4.39 -2.06 -4.48
N PHE A 68 -5.52 -1.36 -4.57
CA PHE A 68 -6.59 -1.47 -3.56
C PHE A 68 -6.95 -2.93 -3.27
N GLN A 69 -7.26 -3.70 -4.31
CA GLN A 69 -7.61 -5.11 -4.14
C GLN A 69 -6.44 -5.94 -3.60
N GLY A 70 -5.22 -5.71 -4.09
CA GLY A 70 -4.03 -6.42 -3.60
C GLY A 70 -3.76 -6.17 -2.12
N CYS A 71 -4.02 -4.94 -1.64
CA CYS A 71 -3.90 -4.59 -0.24
C CYS A 71 -4.93 -5.36 0.62
N LEU A 72 -6.20 -5.40 0.19
CA LEU A 72 -7.26 -6.13 0.90
C LEU A 72 -7.00 -7.65 0.90
N ASP A 73 -6.47 -8.19 -0.19
CA ASP A 73 -6.11 -9.59 -0.29
C ASP A 73 -5.00 -9.96 0.71
N GLU A 74 -4.01 -9.09 0.91
CA GLU A 74 -2.99 -9.27 1.96
C GLU A 74 -3.59 -9.22 3.36
N TYR A 75 -4.49 -8.28 3.64
CA TYR A 75 -5.19 -8.24 4.93
C TYR A 75 -5.98 -9.52 5.19
N ARG A 76 -6.74 -10.00 4.20
CA ARG A 76 -7.44 -11.30 4.27
C ARG A 76 -6.48 -12.45 4.53
N ARG A 77 -5.37 -12.51 3.80
CA ARG A 77 -4.34 -13.55 3.95
C ARG A 77 -3.74 -13.56 5.36
N LEU A 78 -3.44 -12.39 5.92
CA LEU A 78 -2.87 -12.25 7.26
C LEU A 78 -3.88 -12.62 8.37
N LEU A 79 -5.16 -12.33 8.17
CA LEU A 79 -6.24 -12.63 9.11
C LEU A 79 -6.81 -14.05 8.96
N ALA A 80 -6.53 -14.74 7.85
CA ALA A 80 -6.99 -16.10 7.61
C ALA A 80 -6.59 -17.04 8.77
N GLY A 81 -7.59 -17.69 9.37
CA GLY A 81 -7.40 -18.58 10.52
C GLY A 81 -7.10 -17.89 11.86
N LYS A 82 -7.22 -16.56 11.94
CA LYS A 82 -7.04 -15.77 13.18
C LYS A 82 -8.37 -15.22 13.68
N SER A 83 -9.32 -16.11 13.97
CA SER A 83 -10.62 -15.71 14.51
C SER A 83 -10.47 -14.90 15.82
N GLY A 84 -11.22 -13.81 15.95
CA GLY A 84 -11.16 -12.94 17.13
C GLY A 84 -9.90 -12.06 17.20
N MET A 85 -9.22 -11.85 16.08
CA MET A 85 -8.07 -10.94 15.99
C MET A 85 -8.32 -9.90 14.90
N ALA A 86 -7.91 -8.66 15.16
CA ALA A 86 -7.83 -7.61 14.16
C ALA A 86 -6.36 -7.30 13.85
N LEU A 87 -6.08 -6.92 12.61
CA LEU A 87 -4.77 -6.52 12.11
C LEU A 87 -4.68 -4.99 12.18
N GLN A 88 -3.65 -4.44 12.80
CA GLN A 88 -3.39 -3.00 12.74
C GLN A 88 -2.93 -2.60 11.33
N ILE A 89 -3.60 -1.61 10.74
CA ILE A 89 -3.34 -1.12 9.38
C ILE A 89 -3.11 0.39 9.31
N GLY A 90 -3.00 1.05 10.46
CA GLY A 90 -2.78 2.48 10.60
C GLY A 90 -2.84 2.91 12.06
N ASP A 91 -2.72 4.22 12.30
CA ASP A 91 -2.95 4.76 13.64
C ASP A 91 -4.43 4.65 13.98
N SER A 92 -4.75 3.85 15.01
CA SER A 92 -6.12 3.59 15.46
C SER A 92 -7.04 2.99 14.38
N GLN A 93 -6.46 2.41 13.31
CA GLN A 93 -7.18 1.74 12.23
C GLN A 93 -6.80 0.26 12.16
N TYR A 94 -7.81 -0.59 12.01
CA TYR A 94 -7.63 -2.04 11.99
C TYR A 94 -8.46 -2.69 10.89
N ALA A 95 -7.95 -3.78 10.32
CA ALA A 95 -8.72 -4.70 9.49
C ALA A 95 -9.20 -5.88 10.34
N TYR A 96 -10.45 -6.30 10.15
CA TYR A 96 -11.03 -7.44 10.84
C TYR A 96 -11.76 -8.35 9.86
N LEU A 97 -11.55 -9.67 10.00
CA LEU A 97 -12.18 -10.68 9.16
C LEU A 97 -13.30 -11.35 9.95
N CYS A 98 -14.54 -11.01 9.62
CA CYS A 98 -15.73 -11.53 10.29
C CYS A 98 -15.89 -13.03 10.03
N ALA A 99 -16.63 -13.72 10.90
CA ALA A 99 -16.87 -15.17 10.77
C ALA A 99 -17.57 -15.55 9.45
N GLY A 100 -18.32 -14.62 8.84
CA GLY A 100 -18.93 -14.77 7.52
C GLY A 100 -17.97 -14.62 6.34
N GLY A 101 -16.68 -14.32 6.58
CA GLY A 101 -15.66 -14.11 5.55
C GLY A 101 -15.61 -12.69 4.98
N GLU A 102 -16.40 -11.78 5.52
CA GLU A 102 -16.35 -10.35 5.19
C GLU A 102 -15.14 -9.68 5.85
N LEU A 103 -14.40 -8.87 5.08
CA LEU A 103 -13.29 -8.08 5.59
C LEU A 103 -13.80 -6.65 5.77
N ILE A 104 -13.77 -6.15 7.01
CA ILE A 104 -14.19 -4.80 7.38
C ILE A 104 -13.02 -4.01 7.99
N GLY A 105 -13.13 -2.69 7.94
CA GLY A 105 -12.28 -1.78 8.71
C GLY A 105 -12.89 -1.48 10.08
N LEU A 106 -12.05 -1.17 11.05
CA LEU A 106 -12.42 -0.77 12.40
C LEU A 106 -11.62 0.48 12.79
N THR A 107 -12.31 1.55 13.17
CA THR A 107 -11.69 2.76 13.73
C THR A 107 -11.85 2.77 15.25
N VAL A 108 -10.74 2.91 15.98
CA VAL A 108 -10.74 3.05 17.43
C VAL A 108 -10.64 4.52 17.80
N HIS A 109 -11.65 5.03 18.50
CA HIS A 109 -11.62 6.41 19.01
C HIS A 109 -10.62 6.58 20.16
N ARG A 110 -10.19 7.82 20.39
CA ARG A 110 -9.27 8.16 21.48
C ARG A 110 -9.82 7.70 22.83
N ASN A 111 -8.99 7.01 23.61
CA ASN A 111 -9.33 6.41 24.92
C ASN A 111 -10.37 5.27 24.87
N SER A 112 -10.66 4.73 23.69
CA SER A 112 -11.50 3.54 23.52
C SER A 112 -10.67 2.28 23.32
N THR A 113 -11.33 1.12 23.39
CA THR A 113 -10.73 -0.17 23.06
C THR A 113 -11.24 -0.66 21.72
N ILE A 114 -10.56 -1.67 21.16
CA ILE A 114 -10.98 -2.27 19.88
C ILE A 114 -12.36 -2.93 19.95
N ASP A 115 -12.81 -3.35 21.13
CA ASP A 115 -14.12 -3.98 21.35
C ASP A 115 -15.31 -3.03 21.19
N VAL A 116 -15.05 -1.72 21.12
CA VAL A 116 -16.05 -0.66 20.87
C VAL A 116 -15.69 0.17 19.64
N ALA A 117 -14.86 -0.38 18.75
CA ALA A 117 -14.49 0.27 17.49
C ALA A 117 -15.73 0.49 16.60
N GLU A 118 -15.67 1.53 15.77
CA GLU A 118 -16.69 1.77 14.75
C GLU A 118 -16.32 1.01 13.46
N PRO A 119 -17.18 0.12 12.97
CA PRO A 119 -16.93 -0.61 11.73
C PRO A 119 -17.19 0.28 10.51
N TYR A 120 -16.41 0.07 9.46
CA TYR A 120 -16.59 0.72 8.16
C TYR A 120 -16.20 -0.20 7.00
N ASP A 121 -16.77 0.08 5.83
CA ASP A 121 -16.42 -0.63 4.60
C ASP A 121 -15.17 -0.02 3.98
N PHE A 122 -14.26 -0.87 3.49
CA PHE A 122 -13.13 -0.40 2.71
C PHE A 122 -13.60 0.23 1.40
N ASP A 123 -13.31 1.51 1.22
CA ASP A 123 -13.62 2.25 -0.01
C ASP A 123 -12.36 2.47 -0.84
N SER A 124 -12.42 2.08 -2.11
CA SER A 124 -11.38 2.35 -3.11
C SER A 124 -11.06 3.84 -3.26
N SER A 125 -12.03 4.73 -2.99
CA SER A 125 -11.81 6.18 -3.07
C SER A 125 -10.85 6.71 -1.99
N ALA A 126 -10.69 5.97 -0.89
CA ALA A 126 -9.76 6.27 0.20
C ALA A 126 -8.36 5.64 0.00
N PHE A 127 -8.18 4.82 -1.04
CA PHE A 127 -6.90 4.19 -1.37
C PHE A 127 -6.32 4.73 -2.68
N ASN A 128 -5.19 5.41 -2.59
CA ASN A 128 -4.52 5.91 -3.77
C ASN A 128 -3.69 4.78 -4.42
N THR A 129 -4.23 4.18 -5.47
CA THR A 129 -3.57 3.09 -6.24
C THR A 129 -2.36 3.55 -7.06
N CYS A 130 -2.18 4.86 -7.27
CA CYS A 130 -1.00 5.40 -7.94
C CYS A 130 0.23 5.32 -7.03
N ILE A 131 0.05 5.62 -5.73
CA ILE A 131 1.13 5.63 -4.73
C ILE A 131 1.09 4.43 -3.77
N GLY A 132 0.04 3.61 -3.82
CA GLY A 132 -0.13 2.38 -3.03
C GLY A 132 -0.39 2.56 -1.55
N GLY A 133 -1.09 3.64 -1.16
CA GLY A 133 -1.31 4.00 0.24
C GLY A 133 -2.74 4.44 0.57
N TRP A 134 -3.11 4.35 1.85
CA TRP A 134 -4.39 4.83 2.39
C TRP A 134 -4.30 6.30 2.79
N MET A 135 -5.22 7.15 2.34
CA MET A 135 -5.34 8.55 2.77
C MET A 135 -3.99 9.31 2.74
N ASP A 136 -3.41 9.61 3.91
CA ASP A 136 -2.15 10.35 4.08
C ASP A 136 -0.90 9.44 4.11
N GLU A 137 -1.06 8.13 3.90
CA GLU A 137 0.04 7.16 3.82
C GLU A 137 0.57 6.99 2.39
N ASP A 138 1.86 6.66 2.28
CA ASP A 138 2.47 6.14 1.05
C ASP A 138 2.61 4.60 1.09
N PHE A 139 3.06 4.02 -0.03
CA PHE A 139 3.31 2.58 -0.12
C PHE A 139 4.22 2.03 0.99
N ARG A 140 5.15 2.81 1.55
CA ARG A 140 6.08 2.34 2.57
C ARG A 140 5.34 2.06 3.87
N GLN A 141 4.42 2.92 4.28
CA GLN A 141 3.62 2.67 5.49
C GLN A 141 2.68 1.47 5.29
N THR A 142 1.95 1.42 4.18
CA THR A 142 1.08 0.28 3.86
C THR A 142 1.86 -1.05 3.83
N ARG A 143 3.04 -1.08 3.21
CA ARG A 143 3.93 -2.25 3.24
C ARG A 143 4.41 -2.59 4.63
N LYS A 144 4.75 -1.60 5.45
CA LYS A 144 5.22 -1.83 6.82
C LYS A 144 4.15 -2.55 7.64
N TRP A 145 2.90 -2.11 7.57
CA TRP A 145 1.78 -2.75 8.26
C TRP A 145 1.59 -4.21 7.82
N ILE A 146 1.80 -4.51 6.54
CA ILE A 146 1.69 -5.88 5.98
C ILE A 146 2.91 -6.75 6.33
N ALA A 147 4.12 -6.20 6.26
CA ALA A 147 5.37 -6.93 6.48
C ALA A 147 5.64 -7.20 7.97
N GLU A 148 5.20 -6.29 8.85
CA GLU A 148 5.37 -6.36 10.30
C GLU A 148 4.00 -6.36 11.00
N PRO A 149 3.15 -7.39 10.77
CA PRO A 149 1.76 -7.34 11.19
C PRO A 149 1.63 -7.36 12.71
N GLN A 150 0.87 -6.40 13.23
CA GLN A 150 0.49 -6.36 14.64
C GLN A 150 -0.97 -6.76 14.78
N PHE A 151 -1.23 -7.71 15.68
CA PHE A 151 -2.57 -8.22 15.92
C PHE A 151 -3.06 -7.83 17.31
N VAL A 152 -4.34 -7.47 17.40
CA VAL A 152 -5.01 -7.15 18.65
C VAL A 152 -6.20 -8.08 18.82
N SER A 153 -6.37 -8.64 20.01
CA SER A 153 -7.50 -9.50 20.34
C SER A 153 -8.80 -8.69 20.40
N VAL A 154 -9.85 -9.27 19.82
CA VAL A 154 -11.20 -8.73 19.80
C VAL A 154 -12.12 -9.74 20.48
N SER A 155 -12.82 -9.28 21.51
CA SER A 155 -13.77 -10.09 22.30
C SER A 155 -15.21 -9.91 21.82
N THR A 156 -15.51 -8.80 21.15
CA THR A 156 -16.83 -8.51 20.56
C THR A 156 -16.92 -9.03 19.12
N GLN A 157 -18.12 -9.40 18.68
CA GLN A 157 -18.37 -9.70 17.26
C GLN A 157 -18.86 -8.43 16.55
N PHE A 158 -18.29 -8.17 15.38
CA PHE A 158 -18.67 -7.11 14.46
C PHE A 158 -19.40 -7.69 13.24
#